data_AF-A0A9E4DR10-F1
#
_entry.id   AF-A0A9E4DR10-F1
#
_cell.length_a   1.000
_cell.length_b   1.000
_cell.length_c   1.000
_cell.angle_alpha   90.00
_cell.angle_beta   90.00
_cell.angle_gamma   90.00
#
_symmetry.space_group_name_H-M   'P 1'
#
loop_
_entity.id
_entity.type
_entity.pdbx_description
1 polymer ?
#
loop_
_entity_poly.entity_id
_entity_poly.type
_entity_poly.pdbx_seq_one_letter_code
_entity_poly.pdbx_strand_id
1 'polypeptide(L)'
;HSVAVNQEELAKWETFLEAKQLPYYHSQANFIFFDVKQDSKALAQQLMQRGFIVRAGLRPEWLRITIGHAADNQAIRMILEELL
;
A
#
# COMPACT_ATOMS: atom_id res chain seq x y z
N HIS A 1 14.80 -10.88 11.84
CA HIS A 1 13.52 -11.19 11.19
C HIS A 1 13.27 -10.17 10.07
N SER A 2 13.09 -10.45 8.79
CA SER A 2 13.74 -11.39 7.85
C SER A 2 13.42 -10.79 6.47
N VAL A 3 14.43 -10.39 5.68
CA VAL A 3 14.24 -9.72 4.37
C VAL A 3 13.35 -10.52 3.40
N ALA A 4 13.28 -11.84 3.57
CA ALA A 4 12.45 -12.75 2.78
C ALA A 4 10.94 -12.48 2.89
N VAL A 5 10.43 -12.16 4.08
CA VAL A 5 8.98 -11.92 4.29
C VAL A 5 8.51 -10.69 3.53
N ASN A 6 9.40 -9.71 3.37
CA ASN A 6 9.10 -8.47 2.69
C ASN A 6 8.99 -8.66 1.17
N GLN A 7 9.75 -9.59 0.58
CA GLN A 7 9.67 -9.87 -0.85
C GLN A 7 8.35 -10.55 -1.25
N GLU A 8 7.87 -11.51 -0.45
CA GLU A 8 6.58 -12.16 -0.72
C GLU A 8 5.41 -11.18 -0.61
N GLU A 9 5.45 -10.31 0.40
CA GLU A 9 4.41 -9.29 0.57
C GLU A 9 4.47 -8.22 -0.53
N LEU A 10 5.66 -7.80 -0.94
CA LEU A 10 5.83 -6.91 -2.10
C LEU A 10 5.24 -7.54 -3.35
N ALA A 11 5.54 -8.81 -3.66
CA ALA A 11 4.99 -9.48 -4.83
C ALA A 11 3.45 -9.52 -4.83
N LYS A 12 2.81 -9.75 -3.67
CA LYS A 12 1.35 -9.68 -3.52
C LYS A 12 0.81 -8.27 -3.77
N TRP A 13 1.52 -7.27 -3.28
CA TRP A 13 1.18 -5.86 -3.52
C TRP A 13 1.30 -5.50 -5.00
N GLU A 14 2.38 -5.90 -5.66
CA GLU A 14 2.60 -5.70 -7.10
C GLU A 14 1.45 -6.33 -7.90
N THR A 15 1.13 -7.60 -7.63
CA THR A 15 0.01 -8.29 -8.30
C THR A 15 -1.34 -7.58 -8.09
N PHE A 16 -1.61 -7.10 -6.88
CA PHE A 16 -2.85 -6.37 -6.58
C PHE A 16 -2.93 -5.05 -7.34
N LEU A 17 -1.83 -4.30 -7.40
CA LEU A 17 -1.77 -3.01 -8.08
C LEU A 17 -1.80 -3.17 -9.60
N GLU A 18 -1.12 -4.18 -10.15
CA GLU A 18 -1.20 -4.55 -11.56
C GLU A 18 -2.64 -4.93 -11.96
N ALA A 19 -3.33 -5.74 -11.14
CA ALA A 19 -4.72 -6.12 -11.39
C ALA A 19 -5.68 -4.91 -11.44
N LYS A 20 -5.41 -3.88 -10.63
CA LYS A 20 -6.15 -2.61 -10.61
C LYS A 20 -5.62 -1.58 -11.62
N GLN A 21 -4.59 -1.92 -12.41
CA GLN A 21 -3.89 -1.02 -13.35
C GLN A 21 -3.43 0.30 -12.70
N LEU A 22 -2.96 0.19 -11.47
CA LEU A 22 -2.45 1.30 -10.67
C LEU A 22 -0.94 1.41 -10.81
N PRO A 23 -0.40 2.58 -11.22
CA PRO A 23 1.04 2.81 -11.29
C PRO A 23 1.67 2.64 -9.90
N TYR A 24 2.76 1.88 -9.81
CA TYR A 24 3.50 1.73 -8.56
C TYR A 24 5.01 1.73 -8.78
N TYR A 25 5.74 2.11 -7.73
CA TYR A 25 7.18 2.03 -7.66
C TYR A 25 7.58 0.85 -6.79
N HIS A 26 8.29 -0.10 -7.42
CA HIS A 26 9.02 -1.13 -6.72
C HIS A 26 10.15 -0.51 -5.89
N SER A 27 10.16 -0.76 -4.59
CA SER A 27 11.23 -0.31 -3.71
C SER A 27 11.95 -1.51 -3.11
N GLN A 28 13.29 -1.46 -3.05
CA GLN A 28 14.10 -2.45 -2.33
C GLN A 28 14.01 -2.28 -0.79
N ALA A 29 13.20 -1.30 -0.35
CA ALA A 29 12.96 -1.00 1.05
C ALA A 29 11.63 -1.60 1.54
N ASN A 30 11.37 -1.50 2.84
CA ASN A 30 10.16 -2.01 3.48
C ASN A 30 8.93 -1.10 3.23
N PHE A 31 8.76 -0.56 2.03
CA PHE A 31 7.62 0.26 1.67
C PHE A 31 7.28 0.15 0.19
N ILE A 32 6.01 0.33 -0.14
CA ILE A 32 5.52 0.47 -1.51
C ILE A 32 4.93 1.86 -1.71
N PHE A 33 5.16 2.44 -2.89
CA PHE A 33 4.63 3.74 -3.27
C PHE A 33 3.84 3.60 -4.56
N PHE A 34 2.55 3.92 -4.53
CA PHE A 34 1.67 3.72 -5.69
C PHE A 34 0.66 4.84 -5.82
N ASP A 35 0.21 5.02 -7.05
CA ASP A 35 -0.80 5.97 -7.44
C ASP A 35 -2.18 5.30 -7.37
N VAL A 36 -3.10 5.93 -6.65
CA VAL A 36 -4.48 5.45 -6.49
C VAL A 36 -5.45 6.14 -7.45
N LYS A 37 -4.97 7.02 -8.35
CA LYS A 37 -5.79 7.82 -9.29
C LYS A 37 -7.00 8.54 -8.67
N GLN A 38 -6.96 8.71 -7.34
CA GLN A 38 -8.03 9.29 -6.53
C GLN A 38 -7.44 10.00 -5.32
N ASP A 39 -8.29 10.54 -4.45
CA ASP A 39 -7.84 11.28 -3.27
C ASP A 39 -7.08 10.37 -2.28
N SER A 40 -5.75 10.41 -2.37
CA SER A 40 -4.85 9.66 -1.50
C SER A 40 -5.00 10.05 -0.04
N LYS A 41 -5.38 11.30 0.27
CA LYS A 41 -5.56 11.77 1.65
C LYS A 41 -6.73 11.08 2.33
N ALA A 42 -7.87 10.95 1.66
CA ALA A 42 -9.05 10.26 2.17
C ALA A 42 -8.75 8.78 2.47
N LEU A 43 -8.10 8.09 1.52
CA LEU A 43 -7.66 6.71 1.71
C LEU A 43 -6.65 6.58 2.86
N ALA A 44 -5.65 7.45 2.93
CA ALA A 44 -4.68 7.43 4.02
C ALA A 44 -5.34 7.65 5.38
N GLN A 45 -6.28 8.59 5.48
CA GLN A 45 -7.01 8.85 6.73
C GLN A 45 -7.79 7.61 7.18
N GLN A 46 -8.47 6.93 6.26
CA GLN A 46 -9.22 5.71 6.55
C GLN A 46 -8.32 4.56 7.03
N LEU A 47 -7.12 4.44 6.47
CA LEU A 47 -6.13 3.44 6.88
C LEU A 47 -5.49 3.80 8.23
N MET A 48 -5.17 5.09 8.45
CA MET A 48 -4.67 5.59 9.74
C MET A 48 -5.69 5.36 10.87
N GLN A 49 -6.98 5.58 10.61
CA GLN A 49 -8.05 5.33 11.58
C GLN A 49 -8.17 3.85 11.97
N ARG A 50 -7.72 2.94 11.11
CA ARG A 50 -7.66 1.50 11.37
C ARG A 50 -6.34 1.04 12.00
N GLY A 51 -5.41 1.97 12.28
CA GLY A 51 -4.14 1.69 12.95
C GLY A 51 -2.95 1.48 12.01
N PHE A 52 -3.11 1.69 10.70
CA PHE A 52 -2.03 1.48 9.73
C PHE A 52 -1.17 2.74 9.53
N ILE A 53 0.15 2.55 9.40
CA ILE A 53 1.09 3.64 9.13
C ILE A 53 1.19 3.85 7.62
N VAL A 54 0.40 4.78 7.12
CA VAL A 54 0.44 5.23 5.72
C VAL A 54 0.79 6.71 5.65
N ARG A 55 1.41 7.14 4.56
CA ARG A 55 1.66 8.57 4.29
C ARG A 55 1.09 8.97 2.95
N ALA A 56 0.16 9.93 2.98
CA ALA A 56 -0.31 10.68 1.82
C ALA A 56 0.31 12.09 1.82
N GLY A 57 0.26 12.77 0.67
CA GLY A 57 0.64 14.18 0.55
C GLY A 57 2.02 14.45 -0.04
N LEU A 58 2.78 13.41 -0.39
CA LEU A 58 3.97 13.56 -1.26
C LEU A 58 3.56 13.93 -2.69
N ARG A 59 2.47 13.32 -3.18
CA ARG A 59 1.74 13.70 -4.39
C ARG A 59 0.23 13.56 -4.13
N PRO A 60 -0.63 14.33 -4.81
CA PRO A 60 -2.07 14.34 -4.56
C PRO A 60 -2.73 12.96 -4.69
N GLU A 61 -2.26 12.13 -5.61
CA GLU A 61 -2.85 10.82 -5.92
C GLU A 61 -1.99 9.64 -5.45
N TRP A 62 -0.88 9.89 -4.75
CA TRP A 62 0.05 8.83 -4.37
C TRP A 62 0.01 8.51 -2.88
N LEU A 63 0.07 7.22 -2.60
CA LEU A 63 0.14 6.64 -1.27
C LEU A 63 1.46 5.91 -1.05
N ARG A 64 2.04 6.15 0.12
CA ARG A 64 3.16 5.37 0.63
C ARG A 64 2.72 4.49 1.78
N ILE A 65 2.91 3.19 1.62
CA ILE A 65 2.56 2.20 2.63
C ILE A 65 3.82 1.47 3.06
N THR A 66 4.04 1.37 4.38
CA THR A 66 5.15 0.59 4.92
C THR A 66 4.73 -0.88 4.99
N ILE A 67 5.54 -1.75 4.39
CA ILE A 67 5.33 -3.20 4.40
C ILE A 67 5.71 -3.74 5.79
N GLY A 68 4.67 -4.11 6.55
CA GLY A 68 4.78 -4.66 7.89
C GLY A 68 4.57 -6.18 7.89
N HIS A 69 3.83 -6.68 8.87
CA HIS A 69 3.41 -8.08 8.88
C HIS A 69 2.42 -8.39 7.76
N ALA A 70 2.38 -9.66 7.34
CA ALA A 70 1.46 -10.14 6.32
C ALA A 70 -0.02 -9.86 6.67
N ALA A 71 -0.40 -9.94 7.95
CA ALA A 71 -1.76 -9.64 8.39
C ALA A 71 -2.13 -8.16 8.18
N ASP A 72 -1.23 -7.23 8.51
CA ASP A 72 -1.44 -5.80 8.27
C ASP A 72 -1.55 -5.51 6.77
N ASN A 73 -0.59 -6.03 5.98
CA ASN A 73 -0.60 -5.84 4.53
C ASN A 73 -1.87 -6.40 3.88
N GLN A 74 -2.34 -7.57 4.33
CA GLN A 74 -3.58 -8.16 3.85
C GLN A 74 -4.80 -7.30 4.22
N ALA A 75 -4.89 -6.82 5.46
CA ALA A 75 -5.97 -5.96 5.88
C ALA A 75 -6.03 -4.67 5.03
N ILE A 76 -4.87 -4.04 4.78
CA ILE A 76 -4.78 -2.85 3.94
C ILE A 76 -5.25 -3.17 2.51
N ARG A 77 -4.79 -4.27 1.90
CA ARG A 77 -5.23 -4.67 0.54
C ARG A 77 -6.74 -4.88 0.46
N MET A 78 -7.35 -5.52 1.46
CA MET A 78 -8.80 -5.69 1.50
C MET A 78 -9.53 -4.34 1.58
N ILE A 79 -9.07 -3.43 2.44
CA ILE A 79 -9.67 -2.09 2.56
C ILE A 79 -9.52 -1.32 1.24
N LEU A 80 -8.37 -1.44 0.57
CA LEU A 80 -8.17 -0.83 -0.74
C LEU A 80 -9.05 -1.46 -1.80
N GLU A 81 -9.27 -2.77 -1.76
CA GLU A 81 -10.18 -3.47 -2.68
C GLU A 81 -11.62 -3.00 -2.54
N GLU A 82 -12.06 -2.68 -1.31
CA GLU A 82 -13.40 -2.13 -1.05
C GLU A 82 -13.53 -0.66 -1.46
N LEU A 83 -12.43 0.11 -1.47
CA LEU A 83 -12.43 1.56 -1.70
C LEU A 83 -12.00 1.99 -3.12
N LEU A 84 -11.41 1.09 -3.91
CA LEU A 84 -10.96 1.29 -5.30
C LEU A 84 -11.88 0.55 -6.28
#